data_AF-A0A7S3HYP1-F1
#
_entry.id   AF-A0A7S3HYP1-F1
#
_cell.length_a   1.000
_cell.length_b   1.000
_cell.length_c   1.000
_cell.angle_alpha   90.00
_cell.angle_beta   90.00
_cell.angle_gamma   90.00
#
_symmetry.space_group_name_H-M   'P 1'
#
loop_
_entity.id
_entity.type
_entity.pdbx_description
1 polymer ?
#
loop_
_entity_poly.entity_id
_entity_poly.type
_entity_poly.pdbx_seq_one_letter_code
_entity_poly.pdbx_strand_id
1 'polypeptide(L)'
;MNPNYKHRVFPDLVPLPYESNFPPATPDVALDFIRTLLRYDPSSRPNAIEALKHPFFTEIRMQRLEIPGPEQLMPFEMFLWTQQEYAANARLIEQTPLIPPWLPKNYLQ
;
A
#
# COMPACT_ATOMS: atom_id res chain seq x y z
N MET A 1 -1.97 -20.65 1.78
CA MET A 1 -1.25 -21.90 2.07
C MET A 1 -2.26 -23.01 2.24
N ASN A 2 -2.15 -24.12 1.49
CA ASN A 2 -3.15 -25.20 1.51
C ASN A 2 -2.78 -26.26 2.57
N PRO A 3 -3.55 -26.42 3.66
CA PRO A 3 -3.27 -27.39 4.71
C PRO A 3 -3.23 -28.84 4.23
N ASN A 4 -3.87 -29.14 3.10
CA ASN A 4 -3.90 -30.48 2.51
C ASN A 4 -2.69 -30.75 1.61
N TYR A 5 -1.85 -29.74 1.36
CA TYR A 5 -0.68 -29.82 0.48
C TYR A 5 0.61 -29.95 1.29
N LYS A 6 0.85 -31.13 1.86
CA LYS A 6 1.97 -31.38 2.79
C LYS A 6 3.08 -32.30 2.28
N HIS A 7 2.79 -33.17 1.30
CA HIS A 7 3.67 -34.30 0.94
C HIS A 7 4.49 -34.07 -0.33
N ARG A 8 4.62 -32.83 -0.82
CA ARG A 8 5.56 -32.51 -1.90
C ARG A 8 6.90 -32.10 -1.31
N VAL A 9 7.94 -32.79 -1.75
CA VAL A 9 9.32 -32.35 -1.54
C VAL A 9 9.65 -31.37 -2.66
N PHE A 10 10.08 -30.18 -2.27
CA PHE A 10 10.62 -29.19 -3.20
C PHE A 10 12.16 -29.21 -3.11
N PRO A 11 12.86 -28.83 -4.18
CA PRO A 11 14.28 -28.50 -4.07
C PRO A 11 14.48 -27.37 -3.06
N ASP A 12 15.59 -27.41 -2.33
CA ASP A 12 15.98 -26.31 -1.46
C ASP A 12 16.36 -25.10 -2.32
N LEU A 13 15.61 -24.01 -2.17
CA LEU A 13 15.86 -22.75 -2.85
C LEU A 13 16.30 -21.72 -1.82
N VAL A 14 17.41 -21.06 -2.10
CA VAL A 14 17.82 -19.89 -1.32
C VAL A 14 16.97 -18.70 -1.76
N PRO A 15 16.35 -17.95 -0.83
CA PRO A 15 15.63 -16.75 -1.20
C PRO A 15 16.59 -15.76 -1.83
N LEU A 16 16.26 -15.31 -3.04
CA LEU A 16 17.02 -14.26 -3.71
C LEU A 16 16.69 -12.91 -3.07
N PRO A 17 17.69 -12.04 -2.86
CA PRO A 17 17.45 -10.66 -2.45
C PRO A 17 16.51 -9.94 -3.41
N TYR A 18 15.66 -9.07 -2.90
CA TYR A 18 14.77 -8.28 -3.75
C TYR A 18 15.60 -7.32 -4.62
N GLU A 19 16.64 -6.72 -4.06
CA GLU A 19 17.57 -5.79 -4.69
C GLU A 19 18.18 -6.35 -5.98
N SER A 20 18.41 -7.67 -6.06
CA SER A 20 18.95 -8.31 -7.27
C SER A 20 17.92 -8.55 -8.37
N ASN A 21 16.62 -8.45 -8.06
CA ASN A 21 15.51 -8.69 -8.99
C ASN A 21 14.88 -7.40 -9.53
N PHE A 22 15.26 -6.24 -9.00
CA PHE A 22 14.73 -4.94 -9.41
C PHE A 22 15.86 -4.04 -9.97
N PRO A 23 15.53 -3.04 -10.81
CA PRO A 23 16.52 -2.09 -11.30
C PRO A 23 17.24 -1.37 -10.15
N PRO A 24 18.54 -1.02 -10.27
CA PRO A 24 19.30 -0.34 -9.22
C PRO A 24 18.71 1.01 -8.77
N ALA A 25 17.91 1.67 -9.62
CA ALA A 25 17.25 2.93 -9.31
C ALA A 25 15.92 2.75 -8.55
N THR A 26 15.54 1.53 -8.17
CA THR A 26 14.29 1.28 -7.44
C THR A 26 14.41 1.84 -6.03
N PRO A 27 13.46 2.68 -5.58
CA PRO A 27 13.48 3.21 -4.23
C PRO A 27 13.38 2.11 -3.16
N ASP A 28 14.18 2.20 -2.10
CA ASP A 28 14.16 1.22 -0.99
C ASP A 28 12.76 1.07 -0.37
N VAL A 29 12.02 2.18 -0.27
CA VAL A 29 10.65 2.20 0.24
C VAL A 29 9.67 1.39 -0.63
N ALA A 30 9.95 1.28 -1.94
CA ALA A 30 9.15 0.45 -2.84
C ALA A 30 9.47 -1.03 -2.65
N LEU A 31 10.75 -1.37 -2.48
CA LEU A 31 11.18 -2.74 -2.18
C LEU A 31 10.63 -3.22 -0.83
N ASP A 32 10.66 -2.36 0.18
CA ASP A 32 10.05 -2.62 1.49
C ASP A 32 8.55 -2.87 1.36
N PHE A 33 7.83 -2.02 0.62
CA PHE A 33 6.40 -2.22 0.37
C PHE A 33 6.11 -3.59 -0.25
N ILE A 34 6.85 -3.96 -1.30
CA ILE A 34 6.68 -5.25 -1.99
C ILE A 34 6.95 -6.42 -1.04
N ARG A 35 7.95 -6.31 -0.15
CA ARG A 35 8.25 -7.33 0.86
C ARG A 35 7.11 -7.55 1.85
N THR A 36 6.37 -6.49 2.20
CA THR A 36 5.18 -6.62 3.07
C THR A 36 4.04 -7.35 2.37
N LEU A 37 3.89 -7.21 1.05
CA LEU A 37 2.81 -7.83 0.27
C LEU A 37 3.10 -9.28 -0.11
N LEU A 38 4.31 -9.57 -0.58
CA LEU A 38 4.73 -10.87 -1.10
C LEU A 38 5.11 -11.85 0.01
N ARG A 39 4.16 -12.10 0.92
CA ARG A 39 4.30 -13.07 2.01
C ARG A 39 3.69 -14.41 1.62
N TYR A 40 4.42 -15.47 1.95
CA TYR A 40 3.95 -16.84 1.70
C TYR A 40 2.75 -17.19 2.57
N ASP A 41 2.81 -16.83 3.86
CA ASP A 41 1.69 -16.91 4.79
C ASP A 41 0.66 -15.81 4.46
N PRO A 42 -0.60 -16.16 4.12
CA PRO A 42 -1.65 -15.19 3.85
C PRO A 42 -1.97 -14.29 5.06
N SER A 43 -1.87 -14.81 6.29
CA SER A 43 -2.19 -14.06 7.51
C SER A 43 -1.15 -13.00 7.85
N SER A 44 0.06 -13.13 7.31
CA SER A 44 1.13 -12.15 7.45
C SER A 44 1.03 -10.98 6.46
N ARG A 45 0.09 -11.01 5.51
CA ARG A 45 -0.09 -9.93 4.52
C ARG A 45 -0.93 -8.81 5.14
N PRO A 46 -0.57 -7.54 4.90
CA PRO A 46 -1.45 -6.44 5.29
C PRO A 46 -2.75 -6.51 4.50
N ASN A 47 -3.84 -6.07 5.11
CA ASN A 47 -5.06 -5.81 4.36
C ASN A 47 -4.87 -4.59 3.42
N ALA A 48 -5.83 -4.37 2.51
CA ALA A 48 -5.71 -3.30 1.51
C ALA A 48 -5.50 -1.90 2.14
N ILE A 49 -6.19 -1.60 3.24
CA ILE A 49 -6.14 -0.29 3.90
C ILE A 49 -4.86 -0.13 4.71
N GLU A 50 -4.38 -1.20 5.35
CA GLU A 50 -3.06 -1.24 5.99
C GLU A 50 -1.94 -1.04 4.98
N ALA A 51 -2.04 -1.66 3.80
CA ALA A 51 -1.09 -1.47 2.72
C ALA A 51 -1.08 -0.02 2.22
N LEU A 52 -2.25 0.63 2.13
CA LEU A 52 -2.32 2.04 1.78
C LEU A 52 -1.54 2.89 2.77
N LYS A 53 -1.54 2.60 4.09
CA LYS A 53 -0.79 3.39 5.10
C LYS A 53 0.73 3.38 4.92
N HIS A 54 1.27 2.53 4.04
CA HIS A 54 2.71 2.40 3.85
C HIS A 54 3.38 3.73 3.44
N PRO A 55 4.64 3.98 3.88
CA PRO A 55 5.39 5.18 3.51
C PRO A 55 5.59 5.39 2.01
N PHE A 56 5.51 4.31 1.22
CA PHE A 56 5.55 4.34 -0.24
C PHE A 56 4.51 5.32 -0.84
N PHE A 57 3.34 5.44 -0.21
CA PHE A 57 2.27 6.34 -0.64
C PHE A 57 2.31 7.73 0.04
N THR A 58 3.42 8.10 0.69
CA THR A 58 3.49 9.41 1.39
C THR A 58 3.53 10.58 0.43
N GLU A 59 4.22 10.42 -0.70
CA GLU A 59 4.34 11.44 -1.73
C GLU A 59 2.97 11.82 -2.31
N ILE A 60 2.10 10.82 -2.53
CA ILE A 60 0.73 11.07 -2.99
C ILE A 60 -0.13 11.79 -1.94
N ARG A 61 0.25 11.80 -0.66
CA ARG A 61 -0.49 12.56 0.35
C ARG A 61 -0.07 14.02 0.42
N MET A 62 0.89 14.46 -0.39
CA MET A 62 1.33 15.85 -0.39
C MET A 62 0.39 16.69 -1.26
N GLN A 63 0.01 17.87 -0.75
CA GLN A 63 -0.94 18.78 -1.42
C GLN A 63 -0.48 19.21 -2.82
N ARG A 64 0.82 19.11 -3.11
CA ARG A 64 1.46 19.63 -4.31
C ARG A 64 2.14 18.55 -5.14
N LEU A 65 1.67 17.29 -5.09
CA LEU A 65 2.21 16.33 -6.03
C LEU A 65 1.73 16.69 -7.44
N GLU A 66 2.67 17.18 -8.24
CA GLU A 66 2.50 17.44 -9.65
C GLU A 66 2.61 16.13 -10.40
N ILE A 67 1.55 15.77 -11.14
CA ILE A 67 1.59 14.61 -12.01
C ILE A 67 2.33 15.02 -13.29
N PRO A 68 3.22 14.18 -13.85
CA PRO A 68 3.83 14.45 -15.15
C PRO A 68 2.75 14.65 -16.23
N GLY A 69 2.53 15.89 -16.64
CA GLY A 69 1.45 16.29 -17.53
C GLY A 69 1.13 17.78 -17.38
N PRO A 70 0.28 18.36 -18.26
CA PRO A 70 -0.09 19.77 -18.16
C PRO A 70 -0.89 20.03 -16.88
N GLU A 71 -0.23 20.61 -15.88
CA GLU A 71 -0.80 21.21 -14.67
C GLU A 71 -1.86 20.37 -13.93
N GLN A 72 -1.71 19.03 -13.89
CA GLN A 72 -2.59 18.19 -13.09
C GLN A 72 -2.00 17.99 -11.69
N LEU A 73 -2.62 18.68 -10.72
CA LEU A 73 -2.53 18.31 -9.32
C LEU A 73 -3.16 16.93 -9.12
N MET A 74 -2.73 16.27 -8.06
CA MET A 74 -3.34 15.02 -7.63
C MET A 74 -4.87 15.13 -7.46
N PRO A 75 -5.68 14.20 -8.02
CA PRO A 75 -7.12 14.18 -7.79
C PRO A 75 -7.44 13.93 -6.31
N PHE A 76 -8.25 14.82 -5.72
CA PHE A 76 -8.68 14.69 -4.32
C PHE A 76 -9.64 13.51 -4.13
N GLU A 77 -10.26 13.03 -5.21
CA GLU A 77 -11.20 11.90 -5.23
C GLU A 77 -10.57 10.61 -4.72
N MET A 78 -9.24 10.49 -4.74
CA MET A 78 -8.54 9.33 -4.19
C MET A 78 -8.62 9.23 -2.66
N PHE A 79 -9.02 10.31 -1.99
CA PHE A 79 -9.23 10.35 -0.54
C PHE A 79 -10.72 10.33 -0.17
N LEU A 80 -11.61 10.17 -1.16
CA LEU A 80 -13.04 10.02 -0.96
C LEU A 80 -13.38 8.58 -0.61
N TRP A 81 -13.52 8.32 0.68
CA TRP A 81 -13.99 7.03 1.19
C TRP A 81 -15.51 6.92 1.03
N THR A 82 -15.96 5.82 0.42
CA THR A 82 -17.38 5.50 0.39
C THR A 82 -17.88 5.13 1.80
N GLN A 83 -19.19 5.26 2.04
CA GLN A 83 -19.79 4.83 3.31
C GLN A 83 -19.52 3.35 3.61
N GLN A 84 -19.44 2.50 2.59
CA GLN A 84 -19.14 1.07 2.77
C GLN A 84 -17.71 0.83 3.24
N GLU A 85 -16.74 1.53 2.64
CA GLU A 85 -15.33 1.43 3.05
C GLU A 85 -15.12 1.97 4.47
N TYR A 86 -15.78 3.10 4.79
CA TYR A 86 -15.75 3.69 6.12
C TYR A 86 -16.38 2.77 7.15
N ALA A 87 -17.58 2.23 6.89
CA ALA A 87 -18.26 1.33 7.82
C ALA A 87 -17.44 0.08 8.14
N ALA A 88 -16.72 -0.46 7.15
CA ALA A 88 -15.89 -1.65 7.33
C ALA A 88 -14.57 -1.35 8.07
N ASN A 89 -14.01 -0.13 7.94
CA ASN A 89 -12.63 0.15 8.33
C ASN A 89 -12.42 1.53 8.98
N ALA A 90 -13.44 2.12 9.58
CA ALA A 90 -13.42 3.47 10.17
C ALA A 90 -12.19 3.70 11.03
N ARG A 91 -11.89 2.76 11.95
CA ARG A 91 -10.72 2.84 12.84
C ARG A 91 -9.40 2.92 12.08
N LEU A 92 -9.26 2.26 10.94
CA LEU A 92 -8.03 2.27 10.13
C LEU A 92 -7.94 3.53 9.27
N ILE A 93 -9.06 4.01 8.74
CA ILE A 93 -9.17 5.21 7.90
C ILE A 93 -8.93 6.48 8.73
N GLU A 94 -9.52 6.57 9.92
CA GLU A 94 -9.35 7.70 10.85
C GLU A 94 -7.93 7.79 11.41
N GLN A 95 -7.16 6.71 11.34
CA GLN A 95 -5.74 6.79 11.67
C GLN A 95 -5.00 7.59 10.60
N THR A 96 -4.20 8.56 11.04
CA THR A 96 -3.14 9.15 10.21
C THR A 96 -2.29 8.00 9.63
N PRO A 97 -1.97 7.94 8.32
CA PRO A 97 -1.93 9.03 7.33
C PRO A 97 -2.97 8.96 6.20
N LEU A 98 -4.09 8.24 6.33
CA LEU A 98 -5.00 8.00 5.20
C LEU A 98 -5.88 9.18 4.80
N ILE A 99 -6.14 10.11 5.73
CA ILE A 99 -6.83 11.37 5.47
C ILE A 99 -5.79 12.49 5.54
N PRO A 100 -5.42 13.12 4.41
CA PRO A 100 -4.46 14.22 4.42
C PRO A 100 -4.99 15.46 5.16
N PRO A 101 -4.14 16.22 5.86
CA PRO A 101 -4.57 17.38 6.65
C PRO A 101 -5.06 18.57 5.80
N TRP A 102 -4.65 18.61 4.52
CA TRP A 102 -5.10 19.62 3.57
C TRP A 102 -6.46 19.29 2.95
N LEU A 103 -6.99 18.09 3.16
CA LEU A 103 -8.29 17.70 2.64
C LEU A 103 -9.39 18.53 3.34
N PRO A 104 -10.28 19.21 2.61
CA PRO A 104 -11.34 20.00 3.22
C PRO A 104 -12.25 19.14 4.12
N LYS A 105 -12.56 19.60 5.33
CA LYS A 105 -13.36 18.83 6.30
C LYS A 105 -14.79 18.52 5.84
N ASN A 106 -15.32 19.32 4.93
CA ASN A 106 -16.65 19.15 4.33
C ASN A 106 -16.71 18.05 3.25
N TYR A 107 -15.60 17.38 2.95
CA TYR A 107 -15.53 16.33 1.92
C TYR A 107 -15.66 14.90 2.46
N LEU A 108 -15.56 14.70 3.78
CA LEU A 108 -15.90 13.44 4.42
C LEU A 108 -17.42 13.44 4.64
N GLN A 109 -18.16 12.67 3.85
CA GLN A 109 -19.63 12.55 3.94
C GLN A 109 -20.09 11.72 5.15
#